data_AF-A0A2S5R0N9-F1
#
_entry.id   AF-A0A2S5R0N9-F1
#
_cell.length_a   1.000
_cell.length_b   1.000
_cell.length_c   1.000
_cell.angle_alpha   90.00
_cell.angle_beta   90.00
_cell.angle_gamma   90.00
#
_symmetry.space_group_name_H-M   'P 1'
#
loop_
_entity.id
_entity.type
_entity.pdbx_description
1 polymer ?
#
loop_
_entity_poly.entity_id
_entity_poly.type
_entity_poly.pdbx_seq_one_letter_code
_entity_poly.pdbx_strand_id
1 'polypeptide(L)'
;MQFHHLVPKTFKGRDGINIHKVCHQKIHATFSERELLNYYHTVERIIEHEEMSKFIKWVSKKHVDFYDKNDDTKHRHGKRRN
;
A
#
# COMPACT_ATOMS: atom_id res chain seq x y z
N MET A 1 0.10 12.30 -7.03
CA MET A 1 -0.17 11.67 -5.72
C MET A 1 -1.56 11.02 -5.71
N GLN A 2 -1.83 10.10 -4.77
CA GLN A 2 -3.12 9.44 -4.51
C GLN A 2 -3.37 9.38 -2.99
N PHE A 3 -4.63 9.55 -2.59
CA PHE A 3 -5.05 9.43 -1.20
C PHE A 3 -5.29 7.97 -0.84
N HIS A 4 -4.51 7.43 0.09
CA HIS A 4 -4.65 6.08 0.61
C HIS A 4 -5.40 6.12 1.94
N HIS A 5 -6.48 5.34 2.05
CA HIS A 5 -7.18 5.16 3.34
C HIS A 5 -6.49 4.05 4.12
N LEU A 6 -6.01 4.34 5.34
CA LEU A 6 -5.32 3.37 6.18
C LEU A 6 -6.26 2.28 6.67
N VAL A 7 -7.50 2.66 6.96
CA VAL A 7 -8.62 1.73 7.18
C VAL A 7 -9.45 1.73 5.89
N PRO A 8 -9.73 0.56 5.28
CA PRO A 8 -10.51 0.50 4.06
C PRO A 8 -11.86 1.20 4.21
N LYS A 9 -12.32 1.88 3.15
CA LYS A 9 -13.58 2.65 3.15
C LYS A 9 -14.79 1.79 3.55
N THR A 10 -14.76 0.50 3.24
CA THR A 10 -15.74 -0.51 3.64
C THR A 10 -15.94 -0.60 5.16
N PHE A 11 -14.89 -0.31 5.94
CA PHE A 11 -14.93 -0.30 7.41
C PHE A 11 -15.07 1.12 7.99
N LYS A 12 -15.56 2.08 7.18
CA LYS A 12 -15.76 3.49 7.57
C LYS A 12 -14.46 4.23 7.98
N GLY A 13 -13.31 3.79 7.50
CA GLY A 13 -12.05 4.50 7.69
C GLY A 13 -12.09 5.91 7.10
N ARG A 14 -11.73 6.91 7.90
CA ARG A 14 -11.62 8.33 7.49
C ARG A 14 -10.18 8.80 7.42
N ASP A 15 -9.30 8.15 8.17
CA ASP A 15 -7.90 8.47 8.22
C ASP A 15 -7.17 7.91 7.01
N GLY A 16 -6.40 8.78 6.38
CA GLY A 16 -5.67 8.46 5.17
C GLY A 16 -4.56 9.46 4.92
N ILE A 17 -3.65 9.07 4.03
CA ILE A 17 -2.45 9.81 3.72
C ILE A 17 -2.32 10.03 2.22
N ASN A 18 -1.81 11.18 1.83
CA ASN A 18 -1.44 11.45 0.45
C ASN A 18 -0.07 10.83 0.16
N ILE A 19 -0.05 9.85 -0.76
CA ILE A 19 1.18 9.13 -1.14
C ILE A 19 1.32 9.06 -2.65
N HIS A 20 2.48 8.62 -3.13
CA HIS A 20 2.68 8.39 -4.55
C HIS A 20 1.84 7.20 -5.05
N LYS A 21 1.53 7.18 -6.35
CA LYS A 21 0.77 6.09 -6.98
C LYS A 21 1.46 4.74 -6.82
N VAL A 22 2.79 4.72 -6.90
CA VAL A 22 3.60 3.51 -6.70
C VAL A 22 3.54 3.00 -5.25
N CYS A 23 3.55 3.91 -4.26
CA CYS A 23 3.40 3.56 -2.85
C CYS A 23 2.02 2.96 -2.57
N HIS A 24 0.96 3.59 -3.10
CA HIS A 24 -0.40 3.06 -3.01
C HIS A 24 -0.50 1.65 -3.62
N GLN A 25 0.05 1.47 -4.81
CA GLN A 25 0.10 0.16 -5.46
C GLN A 25 0.88 -0.87 -4.65
N LYS A 26 2.01 -0.54 -4.03
CA LYS A 26 2.78 -1.48 -3.20
C LYS A 26 2.06 -1.83 -1.89
N ILE A 27 1.29 -0.92 -1.27
CA ILE A 27 0.50 -1.24 -0.07
C ILE A 27 -0.56 -2.29 -0.41
N HIS A 28 -1.37 -2.05 -1.44
CA HIS A 28 -2.31 -3.07 -1.94
C HIS A 28 -1.61 -4.28 -2.57
N ALA A 29 -0.35 -4.06 -2.96
CA ALA A 29 0.76 -4.94 -3.37
C ALA A 29 1.15 -6.04 -2.37
N THR A 30 1.08 -5.69 -1.09
CA THR A 30 1.66 -6.46 0.00
C THR A 30 0.61 -6.88 1.02
N PHE A 31 -0.40 -6.05 1.28
CA PHE A 31 -1.44 -6.33 2.28
C PHE A 31 -2.81 -6.53 1.66
N SER A 32 -3.60 -7.41 2.26
CA SER A 32 -5.04 -7.50 2.02
C SER A 32 -5.83 -6.49 2.87
N GLU A 33 -7.08 -6.23 2.50
CA GLU A 33 -7.96 -5.30 3.24
C GLU A 33 -8.18 -5.73 4.70
N ARG A 34 -8.21 -7.03 4.98
CA ARG A 34 -8.34 -7.56 6.36
C ARG A 34 -7.07 -7.34 7.18
N GLU A 35 -5.90 -7.47 6.56
CA GLU A 35 -4.62 -7.21 7.24
C GLU A 35 -4.43 -5.71 7.52
N LEU A 36 -4.81 -4.86 6.56
CA LEU A 36 -4.88 -3.41 6.75
C LEU A 36 -5.83 -3.05 7.89
N LEU A 37 -7.03 -3.66 7.95
CA LEU A 37 -7.96 -3.40 9.04
C LEU A 37 -7.40 -3.84 10.42
N ASN A 38 -6.85 -5.05 10.51
CA ASN A 38 -6.54 -5.65 11.80
C ASN A 38 -5.22 -5.16 12.40
N TYR A 39 -4.16 -5.08 11.61
CA TYR A 39 -2.80 -4.83 12.13
C TYR A 39 -2.09 -3.67 11.44
N TYR A 40 -2.33 -3.46 10.14
CA TYR A 40 -1.64 -2.45 9.33
C TYR A 40 -2.49 -1.17 9.10
N HIS A 41 -3.35 -0.82 10.05
CA HIS A 41 -4.24 0.35 9.95
C HIS A 41 -3.54 1.67 10.33
N THR A 42 -2.24 1.64 10.57
CA THR A 42 -1.42 2.82 10.83
C THR A 42 -0.14 2.80 9.99
N VAL A 43 0.40 3.99 9.73
CA VAL A 43 1.61 4.15 8.90
C VAL A 43 2.81 3.46 9.54
N GLU A 44 2.96 3.54 10.85
CA GLU A 44 4.06 2.92 11.60
C GLU A 44 4.07 1.40 11.39
N ARG A 45 2.91 0.76 11.49
CA ARG A 45 2.74 -0.68 11.26
C ARG A 45 3.07 -1.06 9.82
N ILE A 46 2.65 -0.24 8.85
CA ILE A 46 2.97 -0.45 7.44
C ILE A 46 4.50 -0.40 7.24
N ILE A 47 5.21 0.53 7.91
CA ILE A 47 6.66 0.68 7.80
C ILE A 47 7.41 -0.45 8.54
N GLU A 48 6.85 -0.99 9.63
CA GLU A 48 7.42 -2.14 10.37
C GLU A 48 7.59 -3.38 9.48
N HIS A 49 6.75 -3.56 8.47
CA HIS A 49 6.84 -4.70 7.57
C HIS A 49 8.13 -4.65 6.73
N GLU A 50 8.93 -5.72 6.76
CA GLU A 50 10.28 -5.74 6.18
C GLU A 50 10.28 -5.39 4.67
N GLU A 51 9.34 -5.94 3.90
CA GLU A 51 9.19 -5.62 2.48
C GLU A 51 8.86 -4.14 2.24
N MET A 52 8.03 -3.55 3.09
CA MET A 52 7.64 -2.15 2.96
C MET A 52 8.80 -1.24 3.37
N SER A 53 9.52 -1.57 4.44
CA SER A 53 10.70 -0.83 4.88
C SER A 53 11.78 -0.79 3.79
N LYS A 54 12.07 -1.93 3.15
CA LYS A 54 13.01 -2.01 2.02
C LYS A 54 12.52 -1.20 0.83
N PHE A 55 11.23 -1.29 0.51
CA PHE A 55 10.62 -0.51 -0.57
C PHE A 55 10.69 1.00 -0.30
N ILE A 56 10.36 1.46 0.91
CA ILE A 56 10.40 2.87 1.28
C ILE A 56 11.83 3.41 1.23
N LYS A 57 12.83 2.65 1.71
CA LYS A 57 14.25 3.02 1.59
C LYS A 57 14.73 3.10 0.14
N TRP A 58 14.13 2.32 -0.75
CA TRP A 58 14.41 2.38 -2.18
C TRP A 58 13.70 3.56 -2.85
N VAL A 59 12.42 3.79 -2.54
CA VAL A 59 11.62 4.92 -3.04
C VAL A 59 12.16 6.26 -2.55
N SER A 60 12.63 6.37 -1.31
CA SER A 60 13.16 7.62 -0.76
C SER A 60 14.41 8.12 -1.50
N LYS A 61 15.10 7.24 -2.24
CA LYS A 61 16.23 7.58 -3.11
C LYS A 61 15.80 8.02 -4.50
N LYS A 62 14.51 7.96 -4.83
CA LYS A 62 13.95 8.34 -6.14
C LYS A 62 13.34 9.75 -6.06
N HIS A 63 13.26 10.41 -7.20
CA HIS A 63 12.63 11.73 -7.32
C HIS A 63 11.12 11.65 -7.00
N VAL A 64 10.53 12.74 -6.51
CA VAL A 64 9.13 12.77 -6.02
C VAL A 64 8.11 12.43 -7.12
N ASP A 65 8.48 12.65 -8.37
CA ASP A 65 7.68 12.35 -9.57
C ASP A 65 7.95 10.95 -10.16
N PHE A 66 8.72 10.10 -9.47
CA PHE A 66 9.08 8.79 -9.97
C PHE A 66 7.86 7.86 -10.05
N TYR A 67 7.50 7.49 -11.29
CA TYR A 67 6.42 6.55 -11.61
C TYR A 67 7.01 5.24 -12.13
N ASP A 68 6.89 4.17 -11.35
CA ASP A 68 7.25 2.82 -11.76
C ASP A 68 5.99 1.97 -11.93
N LYS A 69 5.98 1.08 -12.93
CA LYS A 69 4.86 0.16 -13.17
C LYS A 69 5.04 -1.04 -12.25
N ASN A 70 4.19 -1.16 -11.23
CA ASN A 70 4.16 -2.40 -10.45
C ASN A 70 3.45 -3.50 -11.28
N ASP A 71 4.16 -4.58 -11.58
CA ASP A 71 3.58 -5.76 -12.24
C ASP A 71 2.67 -6.47 -11.23
N ASP A 72 1.37 -6.55 -11.56
CA ASP A 72 0.38 -7.22 -10.70
C ASP A 72 0.72 -8.72 -10.64
N THR A 73 1.19 -9.18 -9.48
CA THR A 73 1.59 -10.58 -9.32
C THR A 73 0.40 -11.51 -9.57
N LYS A 74 0.60 -12.56 -10.39
CA LYS A 74 -0.44 -13.51 -10.85
C LYS A 74 -1.37 -14.07 -9.76
N HIS A 75 -0.92 -14.09 -8.50
CA HIS A 75 -1.74 -14.48 -7.34
C HIS A 75 -2.96 -13.57 -7.11
N ARG A 76 -2.92 -12.30 -7.51
CA ARG A 76 -4.04 -11.37 -7.38
C ARG A 76 -5.18 -11.62 -8.37
N HIS A 77 -4.88 -12.13 -9.56
CA HIS A 77 -5.89 -12.38 -10.58
C HIS A 77 -6.91 -13.43 -10.13
N GLY A 78 -6.49 -14.40 -9.29
CA GLY A 78 -7.38 -15.39 -8.70
C GLY A 78 -8.34 -14.82 -7.64
N LYS A 79 -7.93 -13.78 -6.92
CA LYS A 79 -8.69 -13.24 -5.76
C LYS A 79 -9.76 -12.23 -6.15
N ARG A 80 -9.70 -11.65 -7.36
CA ARG A 80 -10.68 -10.68 -7.90
C ARG A 80 -11.88 -11.32 -8.63
N ARG A 81 -11.84 -12.64 -8.85
CA ARG A 81 -12.88 -13.39 -9.60
C ARG A 81 -13.91 -14.10 -8.71
N ASN A 82 -13.90 -13.87 -7.40
CA ASN A 82 -14.88 -14.38 -6.46
C ASN A 82 -15.58 -13.21 -5.76
#